data_AF-A0A2L0EWW9-F1
#
_entry.id   AF-A0A2L0EWW9-F1
#
_cell.length_a   1.000
_cell.length_b   1.000
_cell.length_c   1.000
_cell.angle_alpha   90.00
_cell.angle_beta   90.00
_cell.angle_gamma   90.00
#
_symmetry.space_group_name_H-M   'P 1'
#
loop_
_entity.id
_entity.type
_entity.pdbx_description
1 polymer ?
#
loop_
_entity_poly.entity_id
_entity_poly.type
_entity_poly.pdbx_seq_one_letter_code
_entity_poly.pdbx_strand_id
1 'polypeptide(L)'
;MKRFVQLAVFGLCVAFSVSAVYNVLSDNAEVERMAALVACGEAGAAPAPALRASEACKARMTRLERTPFGQTFEFTTAKRTVDVRCERAFVLAGEYGCKLR
;
A
#
# COMPACT_ATOMS: atom_id res chain seq x y z
N MET A 1 44.21 -1.63 -2.34
CA MET A 1 43.19 -0.83 -1.62
C MET A 1 42.15 -0.19 -2.53
N LYS A 2 42.49 0.53 -3.62
CA LYS A 2 41.50 1.17 -4.52
C LYS A 2 40.36 0.26 -4.98
N ARG A 3 40.66 -0.96 -5.44
CA ARG A 3 39.63 -1.91 -5.91
C ARG A 3 38.69 -2.39 -4.81
N PHE A 4 39.21 -2.60 -3.59
CA PHE A 4 38.38 -3.01 -2.45
C PHE A 4 37.41 -1.90 -2.05
N VAL A 5 37.89 -0.65 -2.00
CA VAL A 5 37.04 0.51 -1.73
C VAL A 5 35.99 0.69 -2.84
N GLN A 6 36.37 0.54 -4.11
CA GLN A 6 35.42 0.61 -5.23
C GLN A 6 34.34 -0.47 -5.15
N LEU A 7 34.70 -1.71 -4.82
CA LEU A 7 33.74 -2.80 -4.65
C LEU A 7 32.82 -2.57 -3.44
N ALA A 8 33.36 -2.06 -2.33
CA ALA A 8 32.57 -1.72 -1.16
C ALA A 8 31.55 -0.60 -1.46
N VAL A 9 31.98 0.46 -2.14
CA VAL A 9 31.09 1.56 -2.57
C VAL A 9 30.04 1.05 -3.56
N PHE A 10 30.43 0.23 -4.53
CA PHE A 10 29.49 -0.37 -5.47
C PHE A 10 28.44 -1.23 -4.75
N GLY A 11 28.88 -2.09 -3.82
CA GLY A 11 28.00 -2.91 -3.01
C GLY A 11 27.01 -2.08 -2.18
N LEU A 12 27.48 -0.98 -1.57
CA LEU A 12 26.62 -0.04 -0.85
C LEU A 12 25.58 0.62 -1.77
N CYS A 13 25.98 1.07 -2.95
CA CYS A 13 25.05 1.66 -3.93
C CYS A 13 23.97 0.66 -4.37
N VAL A 14 24.35 -0.60 -4.61
CA VAL A 14 23.40 -1.66 -4.99
C VAL A 14 22.45 -1.95 -3.83
N ALA A 15 22.97 -2.13 -2.62
CA ALA A 15 22.15 -2.40 -1.43
C ALA A 15 21.16 -1.26 -1.15
N PHE A 16 21.61 0.00 -1.26
CA PHE A 16 20.75 1.17 -1.12
C PHE A 16 19.65 1.20 -2.19
N SER A 17 20.00 0.96 -3.45
CA SER A 17 19.03 0.95 -4.56
C SER A 17 17.96 -0.12 -4.37
N VAL A 18 18.36 -1.34 -3.98
CA VAL A 18 17.43 -2.44 -3.69
C VAL A 18 16.51 -2.08 -2.52
N SER A 19 17.07 -1.50 -1.46
CA SER A 19 16.30 -1.09 -0.28
C SER A 19 15.26 -0.02 -0.62
N ALA A 20 15.61 0.95 -1.46
CA ALA A 20 14.69 1.99 -1.92
C ALA A 20 13.54 1.39 -2.74
N VAL A 21 13.83 0.47 -3.67
CA VAL A 21 12.80 -0.23 -4.44
C VAL A 21 11.88 -1.04 -3.53
N TYR A 22 12.45 -1.79 -2.58
CA TYR A 22 11.66 -2.57 -1.62
C TYR A 22 10.75 -1.69 -0.78
N ASN A 23 11.25 -0.56 -0.29
CA ASN A 23 10.48 0.39 0.50
C ASN A 23 9.28 0.92 -0.30
N VAL A 24 9.50 1.37 -1.55
CA VAL A 24 8.42 1.92 -2.40
C VAL A 24 7.36 0.87 -2.76
N LEU A 25 7.79 -0.37 -3.04
CA LEU A 25 6.86 -1.44 -3.43
C LEU A 25 6.08 -2.00 -2.24
N SER A 26 6.75 -2.25 -1.12
CA SER A 26 6.11 -2.76 0.11
C SER A 26 5.07 -1.79 0.64
N ASP A 27 5.41 -0.50 0.66
CA ASP A 27 4.52 0.54 1.16
C ASP A 27 3.22 0.64 0.33
N ASN A 28 3.34 0.55 -0.99
CA ASN A 28 2.17 0.57 -1.86
C ASN A 28 1.30 -0.68 -1.73
N ALA A 29 1.89 -1.86 -1.61
CA ALA A 29 1.14 -3.11 -1.46
C ALA A 29 0.36 -3.15 -0.14
N GLU A 30 0.94 -2.63 0.94
CA GLU A 30 0.29 -2.53 2.24
C GLU A 30 -0.89 -1.56 2.22
N VAL A 31 -0.70 -0.36 1.65
CA VAL A 31 -1.76 0.66 1.54
C VAL A 31 -2.92 0.19 0.69
N GLU A 32 -2.64 -0.46 -0.45
CA GLU A 32 -3.69 -1.01 -1.31
C GLU A 32 -4.50 -2.09 -0.58
N ARG A 33 -3.83 -2.97 0.19
CA ARG A 33 -4.51 -3.99 1.00
C ARG A 33 -5.41 -3.38 2.06
N MET A 34 -4.94 -2.35 2.77
CA MET A 34 -5.77 -1.63 3.74
C MET A 34 -6.95 -0.94 3.07
N ALA A 35 -6.73 -0.33 1.91
CA ALA A 35 -7.78 0.35 1.16
C ALA A 35 -8.86 -0.65 0.71
N ALA A 36 -8.47 -1.84 0.26
CA ALA A 36 -9.38 -2.92 -0.11
C ALA A 36 -10.20 -3.42 1.11
N LEU A 37 -9.59 -3.54 2.29
CA LEU A 37 -10.31 -3.90 3.52
C LEU A 37 -11.37 -2.85 3.88
N VAL A 38 -11.03 -1.56 3.77
CA VAL A 38 -11.97 -0.46 4.00
C VAL A 38 -13.10 -0.44 2.97
N ALA A 39 -12.79 -0.69 1.69
CA ALA A 39 -13.79 -0.80 0.63
C ALA A 39 -14.80 -1.94 0.90
N CYS A 40 -14.33 -3.01 1.52
CA CYS A 40 -15.14 -4.16 1.89
C CYS A 40 -15.99 -3.98 3.17
N GLY A 41 -15.68 -2.99 4.01
CA GLY A 41 -16.46 -2.67 5.21
C GLY A 41 -16.68 -3.87 6.14
N GLU A 42 -17.90 -4.05 6.66
CA GLU A 42 -18.24 -5.15 7.58
C GLU A 42 -18.08 -6.55 6.97
N ALA A 43 -18.15 -6.69 5.64
CA ALA A 43 -17.84 -7.96 4.98
C ALA A 43 -16.35 -8.33 5.07
N GLY A 44 -15.49 -7.34 5.31
CA GLY A 44 -14.07 -7.52 5.62
C GLY A 44 -13.77 -7.67 7.12
N ALA A 45 -14.74 -7.44 8.00
CA ALA A 45 -14.58 -7.47 9.46
C ALA A 45 -15.01 -8.79 10.11
N ALA A 46 -15.43 -9.79 9.32
CA ALA A 46 -15.69 -11.12 9.84
C ALA A 46 -14.44 -11.66 10.56
N PRO A 47 -14.57 -12.37 11.70
CA PRO A 47 -13.45 -12.86 12.53
C PRO A 47 -12.64 -14.00 11.87
N ALA A 48 -12.61 -14.04 10.54
CA ALA A 48 -11.76 -14.92 9.77
C ALA A 48 -10.36 -14.28 9.65
N PRO A 49 -9.28 -15.10 9.55
CA PRO A 49 -7.95 -14.57 9.30
C PRO A 49 -7.99 -13.64 8.08
N ALA A 50 -7.28 -12.51 8.12
CA ALA A 50 -7.32 -11.41 7.14
C ALA A 50 -7.09 -11.80 5.65
N LEU A 51 -6.83 -13.08 5.37
CA LEU A 51 -6.81 -13.72 4.05
C LEU A 51 -8.20 -14.13 3.53
N ARG A 52 -9.16 -14.46 4.41
CA ARG A 52 -10.51 -14.93 4.06
C ARG A 52 -11.56 -13.82 4.02
N ALA A 53 -11.36 -12.75 4.78
CA ALA A 53 -12.19 -11.54 4.70
C ALA A 53 -12.20 -10.94 3.27
N SER A 54 -11.05 -10.99 2.59
CA SER A 54 -10.90 -10.63 1.18
C SER A 54 -11.51 -11.65 0.19
N GLU A 55 -11.79 -12.89 0.61
CA GLU A 55 -12.49 -13.86 -0.25
C GLU A 55 -14.00 -13.60 -0.28
N ALA A 56 -14.58 -13.14 0.84
CA ALA A 56 -15.99 -12.77 0.92
C ALA A 56 -16.32 -11.47 0.16
N CYS A 57 -15.34 -10.57 0.03
CA CYS A 57 -15.47 -9.32 -0.69
C CYS A 57 -14.38 -9.16 -1.75
N LYS A 58 -14.76 -9.36 -3.03
CA LYS A 58 -13.90 -9.07 -4.18
C LYS A 58 -13.99 -7.59 -4.54
N ALA A 59 -13.25 -6.75 -3.82
CA ALA A 59 -13.00 -5.38 -4.26
C ALA A 59 -12.02 -5.40 -5.44
N ARG A 60 -12.44 -4.85 -6.58
CA ARG A 60 -11.59 -4.66 -7.76
C ARG A 60 -11.22 -3.19 -7.86
N MET A 61 -9.93 -2.88 -7.76
CA MET A 61 -9.44 -1.52 -7.98
C MET A 61 -9.68 -1.15 -9.44
N THR A 62 -10.43 -0.06 -9.67
CA THR A 62 -10.75 0.47 -11.01
C THR A 62 -9.95 1.72 -11.31
N ARG A 63 -9.60 2.51 -10.29
CA ARG A 63 -8.78 3.71 -10.42
C ARG A 63 -7.88 3.90 -9.22
N LEU A 64 -6.69 4.43 -9.48
CA LEU A 64 -5.74 4.88 -8.46
C LEU A 64 -5.32 6.31 -8.78
N GLU A 65 -5.47 7.20 -7.81
CA GLU A 65 -4.97 8.56 -7.87
C GLU A 65 -3.95 8.77 -6.74
N ARG A 66 -2.69 9.03 -7.09
CA ARG A 66 -1.62 9.30 -6.12
C ARG A 66 -1.29 10.79 -6.10
N THR A 67 -1.30 11.36 -4.91
CA THR A 67 -0.81 12.72 -4.63
C THR A 67 0.27 12.68 -3.55
N PRO A 68 1.08 13.74 -3.39
CA PRO A 68 2.05 13.83 -2.30
C PRO A 68 1.43 13.76 -0.89
N PHE A 69 0.11 14.01 -0.78
CA PHE A 69 -0.60 14.06 0.50
C PHE A 69 -1.39 12.79 0.80
N GLY A 70 -1.47 11.86 -0.15
CA GLY A 70 -2.24 10.64 0.01
C GLY A 70 -2.62 10.01 -1.32
N GLN A 71 -3.24 8.84 -1.21
CA GLN A 71 -3.67 8.02 -2.34
C GLN A 71 -5.18 7.80 -2.25
N THR A 72 -5.89 8.03 -3.34
CA THR A 72 -7.31 7.69 -3.44
C THR A 72 -7.46 6.50 -4.37
N PHE A 73 -8.15 5.47 -3.89
CA PHE A 73 -8.42 4.24 -4.60
C PHE A 73 -9.92 4.15 -4.87
N GLU A 74 -10.30 3.95 -6.12
CA GLU A 74 -11.66 3.59 -6.48
C GLU A 74 -11.75 2.07 -6.55
N PHE A 75 -12.65 1.49 -5.78
CA PHE A 75 -12.94 0.06 -5.78
C PHE A 75 -14.36 -0.20 -6.22
N THR A 76 -14.52 -1.13 -7.15
CA THR A 76 -15.81 -1.70 -7.49
C THR A 76 -15.98 -3.04 -6.77
N THR A 77 -17.04 -3.15 -5.98
CA THR A 77 -17.46 -4.37 -5.28
C THR A 77 -18.73 -4.91 -5.93
N ALA A 78 -19.21 -6.09 -5.52
CA ALA A 78 -20.47 -6.65 -6.02
C ALA A 78 -21.70 -5.77 -5.72
N LYS A 79 -21.62 -4.85 -4.74
CA LYS A 79 -22.76 -4.03 -4.30
C LYS A 79 -22.69 -2.59 -4.80
N ARG A 80 -21.49 -2.02 -4.93
CA ARG A 80 -21.26 -0.60 -5.20
C ARG A 80 -19.82 -0.32 -5.60
N THR A 81 -19.62 0.84 -6.21
CA THR A 81 -18.31 1.49 -6.36
C THR A 81 -18.08 2.45 -5.21
N VAL A 82 -16.89 2.42 -4.61
CA VAL A 82 -16.51 3.25 -3.46
C VAL A 82 -15.12 3.84 -3.65
N ASP A 83 -14.96 5.07 -3.18
CA ASP A 83 -13.65 5.72 -3.09
C ASP A 83 -13.10 5.58 -1.67
N VAL A 84 -11.85 5.14 -1.57
CA VAL A 84 -11.11 5.00 -0.32
C VAL A 84 -9.91 5.93 -0.38
N ARG A 85 -9.83 6.87 0.55
CA ARG A 85 -8.69 7.77 0.71
C ARG A 85 -7.78 7.26 1.81
N CYS A 86 -6.52 7.04 1.46
CA CYS A 86 -5.45 6.66 2.37
C CYS A 86 -4.43 7.80 2.48
N GLU A 87 -4.12 8.21 3.71
CA GLU A 87 -3.14 9.26 3.99
C GLU A 87 -2.27 8.85 5.19
N ARG A 88 -1.04 9.37 5.25
CA ARG A 88 -0.16 9.15 6.41
C ARG A 88 -0.53 10.06 7.56
N ALA A 89 -0.30 9.59 8.79
CA ALA A 89 -0.54 10.36 10.01
C ALA A 89 0.15 11.74 10.02
N PHE A 90 1.36 11.85 9.44
CA PHE A 90 2.13 13.10 9.35
C PHE A 90 2.49 13.46 7.91
N VAL A 91 1.55 13.35 6.95
CA VAL A 91 1.69 13.69 5.51
C VAL A 91 2.80 12.89 4.79
N LEU A 92 4.05 13.10 5.17
CA LEU A 92 5.24 12.44 4.64
C LEU A 92 5.78 11.33 5.57
N ALA A 93 5.28 11.22 6.80
CA ALA A 93 5.75 10.23 7.77
C ALA A 93 4.60 9.64 8.62
N GLY A 94 4.86 8.51 9.26
CA GLY A 94 3.89 7.82 10.13
C GLY A 94 3.04 6.77 9.43
N GLU A 95 2.23 6.07 10.24
CA GLU A 95 1.33 5.02 9.79
C GLU A 95 0.26 5.56 8.84
N TYR A 96 -0.18 4.72 7.90
CA TYR A 96 -1.27 5.06 7.00
C TYR A 96 -2.62 4.79 7.66
N GLY A 97 -3.54 5.75 7.50
CA GLY A 97 -4.96 5.56 7.79
C GLY A 97 -5.76 5.62 6.49
N CYS A 98 -6.62 4.63 6.27
CA CYS A 98 -7.54 4.58 5.13
C CYS A 98 -8.99 4.77 5.61
N LYS A 99 -9.78 5.57 4.88
CA LYS A 99 -11.20 5.81 5.16
C LYS A 99 -12.00 5.96 3.87
N LEU A 100 -13.30 5.66 3.92
CA LEU A 100 -14.21 5.99 2.81
C LEU A 100 -14.23 7.50 2.60
N ARG A 101 -14.17 7.93 1.34
CA ARG A 101 -14.22 9.33 0.93
C ARG A 101 -15.66 9.83 0.83
#